data_AF-A0A835JTB1-F1
#
_entry.id   AF-A0A835JTB1-F1
#
_cell.length_a   1.000
_cell.length_b   1.000
_cell.length_c   1.000
_cell.angle_alpha   90.00
_cell.angle_beta   90.00
_cell.angle_gamma   90.00
#
_symmetry.space_group_name_H-M   'P 1'
#
loop_
_entity.id
_entity.type
_entity.pdbx_description
1 polymer ?
#
loop_
_entity_poly.entity_id
_entity_poly.type
_entity_poly.pdbx_seq_one_letter_code
_entity_poly.pdbx_strand_id
1 'polypeptide(L)' 'MYFSGLGSLPDGLQHLFALRSLAILTCPQLLSLPEGFKYVTTLLFPEIHGCPGLTALPE' A
#
# COMPACT_ATOMS: atom_id res chain seq x y z
N MET A 1 -1.81 5.34 14.47
CA MET A 1 -1.21 4.05 14.89
C MET A 1 -0.01 3.82 14.00
N TYR A 2 1.20 3.76 14.55
CA TYR A 2 2.45 3.64 13.78
C TYR A 2 2.73 2.16 13.56
N PHE A 3 2.53 1.65 12.35
CA PHE A 3 2.68 0.22 12.07
C PHE A 3 4.12 -0.06 11.61
N SER A 4 5.01 -0.33 12.56
CA SER A 4 6.46 -0.51 12.32
C SER A 4 6.86 -1.89 11.77
N GLY A 5 5.90 -2.79 11.55
CA GLY A 5 6.15 -4.18 11.09
C GLY A 5 5.51 -4.57 9.75
N LEU A 6 4.97 -3.63 8.97
CA LEU A 6 4.32 -3.99 7.70
C LEU A 6 5.40 -4.21 6.62
N GLY A 7 5.80 -5.46 6.40
CA GLY A 7 6.75 -5.84 5.35
C GLY A 7 6.15 -5.82 3.95
N SER A 8 4.86 -6.16 3.84
CA SER A 8 4.06 -6.13 2.63
C SER A 8 2.59 -5.89 2.97
N LEU A 9 1.81 -5.35 2.02
CA LEU A 9 0.35 -5.34 2.13
C LEU A 9 -0.22 -6.70 1.68
N PRO A 10 -1.41 -7.08 2.17
CA PRO A 10 -2.05 -8.32 1.75
C PRO A 10 -2.42 -8.33 0.26
N ASP A 11 -2.21 -9.47 -0.41
CA ASP A 11 -2.57 -9.68 -1.82
C ASP A 11 -4.07 -9.56 -2.12
N GLY A 12 -4.91 -9.64 -1.08
CA GLY A 12 -6.36 -9.47 -1.18
C GLY A 12 -6.83 -8.05 -1.56
N LEU A 13 -5.91 -7.09 -1.72
CA LEU A 13 -6.20 -5.72 -2.17
C LEU A 13 -6.98 -5.67 -3.49
N GLN A 14 -6.73 -6.62 -4.40
CA GLN A 14 -7.46 -6.73 -5.67
C GLN A 14 -8.98 -6.92 -5.50
N HIS A 15 -9.43 -7.42 -4.34
CA HIS A 15 -10.85 -7.63 -4.04
C HIS A 15 -11.49 -6.41 -3.36
N LEU A 16 -10.73 -5.35 -3.08
CA LEU A 16 -11.21 -4.15 -2.42
C LEU A 16 -11.79 -3.17 -3.43
N PHE A 17 -12.84 -3.60 -4.15
CA PHE A 17 -13.54 -2.80 -5.17
C PHE A 17 -14.21 -1.52 -4.65
N ALA A 18 -14.39 -1.40 -3.32
CA ALA A 18 -14.96 -0.22 -2.70
C ALA A 18 -13.89 0.72 -2.11
N LEU A 19 -12.61 0.35 -2.17
CA LEU A 19 -11.54 1.12 -1.55
C LEU A 19 -11.33 2.42 -2.33
N ARG A 20 -11.57 3.54 -1.66
CA ARG A 20 -11.41 4.89 -2.23
C ARG A 20 -10.25 5.67 -1.63
N SER A 21 -9.84 5.34 -0.41
CA SER A 21 -8.75 6.00 0.27
C SER A 21 -7.88 4.94 0.92
N LEU A 22 -6.56 5.10 0.77
CA LEU A 22 -5.57 4.26 1.39
C LEU A 22 -4.41 5.14 1.81
N ALA A 23 -4.09 5.11 3.10
CA ALA A 23 -2.96 5.81 3.67
C ALA A 23 -1.96 4.80 4.25
N ILE A 24 -0.73 4.81 3.75
CA ILE A 24 0.40 4.04 4.25
C ILE A 24 1.38 5.05 4.85
N LEU A 25 1.45 5.06 6.19
CA LEU A 25 2.23 6.04 6.93
C LEU A 25 3.26 5.33 7.81
N THR A 26 4.50 5.79 7.74
CA THR A 26 5.59 5.37 8.66
C THR A 26 5.84 3.86 8.65
N CYS A 27 5.93 3.25 7.46
CA CYS A 27 6.22 1.82 7.29
C CYS A 27 7.65 1.61 6.75
N PRO A 28 8.69 1.57 7.61
CA PRO A 28 10.09 1.45 7.17
C PRO A 28 10.46 0.07 6.60
N GLN A 29 9.69 -0.97 6.95
CA GLN A 29 9.89 -2.34 6.48
C GLN A 29 9.13 -2.63 5.17
N LEU A 30 8.29 -1.70 4.70
CA LEU A 30 7.51 -1.91 3.49
C LEU A 30 8.42 -1.77 2.27
N LEU A 31 8.75 -2.88 1.61
CA LEU A 31 9.69 -2.90 0.49
C LEU A 31 9.02 -2.63 -0.85
N SER A 32 7.80 -3.15 -1.03
CA SER A 32 6.99 -3.03 -2.24
C SER A 32 5.50 -3.09 -1.91
N LEU A 33 4.66 -2.60 -2.83
CA LEU A 33 3.22 -2.85 -2.79
C LEU A 33 2.92 -4.18 -3.50
N PRO A 34 1.90 -4.94 -3.07
CA PRO A 34 1.51 -6.19 -3.74
C PRO A 34 0.99 -5.91 -5.15
N GLU A 35 1.14 -6.88 -6.05
CA GLU A 35 0.60 -6.76 -7.43
C GLU A 35 -0.90 -6.46 -7.41
N GLY A 36 -1.63 -6.95 -6.40
CA GLY A 36 -3.04 -6.66 -6.17
C GLY A 36 -3.39 -5.17 -6.21
N PHE A 37 -2.42 -4.31 -5.87
CA PHE A 37 -2.58 -2.86 -5.82
C PHE A 37 -2.88 -2.24 -7.19
N LYS A 38 -2.32 -2.80 -8.28
CA LYS A 38 -2.57 -2.31 -9.66
C LYS A 38 -4.03 -2.49 -10.09
N TYR A 39 -4.75 -3.43 -9.47
CA TYR A 39 -6.15 -3.71 -9.75
C TYR A 39 -7.11 -2.83 -8.95
N VAL A 40 -6.61 -2.07 -7.98
CA VAL A 40 -7.44 -1.16 -7.16
C VAL A 40 -7.66 0.15 -7.91
N THR A 41 -8.44 0.07 -8.99
CA THR A 41 -8.76 1.22 -9.86
C THR A 41 -9.74 2.21 -9.23
N THR A 42 -10.39 1.84 -8.12
CA THR A 42 -11.39 2.67 -7.43
C THR A 42 -10.80 3.66 -6.43
N LEU A 43 -9.48 3.61 -6.25
CA LEU A 43 -8.75 4.43 -5.29
C LEU A 43 -8.68 5.88 -5.79
N LEU A 44 -9.21 6.80 -4.99
CA LEU A 44 -9.21 8.24 -5.26
C LEU A 44 -8.10 8.96 -4.51
N PHE A 45 -7.78 8.49 -3.30
CA PHE A 45 -6.83 9.14 -2.40
C PHE A 45 -5.78 8.14 -1.89
N PRO A 46 -4.75 7.83 -2.70
CA PRO A 46 -3.56 7.15 -2.23
C PRO A 46 -2.65 8.14 -1.50
N GLU A 47 -2.27 7.80 -0.27
CA GLU A 47 -1.31 8.56 0.52
C GLU A 47 -0.21 7.61 1.01
N ILE A 48 1.04 7.88 0.66
CA ILE A 48 2.19 7.08 1.09
C ILE A 48 3.26 8.03 1.62
N HIS A 49 3.52 7.99 2.92
CA HIS A 49 4.52 8.85 3.57
C HIS A 49 5.35 8.09 4.61
N GLY A 50 6.62 8.47 4.75
CA GLY A 50 7.50 7.90 5.77
C GLY A 50 7.80 6.41 5.59
N CYS A 51 7.82 5.91 4.35
CA CYS A 51 8.13 4.51 4.03
C CYS A 51 9.49 4.42 3.31
N PRO A 52 10.64 4.56 4.02
CA PRO A 52 11.96 4.57 3.41
C PRO A 52 12.36 3.24 2.74
N GLY A 53 11.74 2.12 3.12
CA GLY A 53 11.97 0.83 2.48
C GLY A 53 11.31 0.69 1.11
N LEU A 54 10.32 1.54 0.79
CA LEU A 54 9.51 1.42 -0.41
C LEU A 54 10.29 1.96 -1.60
N THR A 55 10.98 1.05 -2.28
CA THR A 55 11.88 1.39 -3.40
C THR A 55 11.24 1.18 -4.76
N ALA A 56 10.13 0.43 -4.82
CA ALA A 56 9.41 0.14 -6.05
C ALA A 56 7.89 0.26 -5.87
N LEU A 57 7.25 0.91 -6.84
CA LEU A 57 5.82 0.80 -7.09
C LEU A 57 5.59 -0.37 -8.07
N PRO A 58 4.50 -1.14 -7.93
CA PRO A 58 4.16 -2.20 -8.85
C PRO A 58 3.87 -1.61 -10.24
N GLU A 59 4.32 -2.31 -11.29
CA GLU A 59 4.00 -1.99 -12.69
C GLU A 59 2.51 -2.19 -13.02
#